data_AF-A0A1A2JV15-F1
#
_entry.id   AF-A0A1A2JV15-F1
#
_cell.length_a   1.000
_cell.length_b   1.000
_cell.length_c   1.000
_cell.angle_alpha   90.00
_cell.angle_beta   90.00
_cell.angle_gamma   90.00
#
_symmetry.space_group_name_H-M   'P 1'
#
loop_
_entity.id
_entity.type
_entity.pdbx_description
1 polymer ?
#
loop_
_entity_poly.entity_id
_entity_poly.type
_entity_poly.pdbx_seq_one_letter_code
_entity_poly.pdbx_strand_id
1 'polypeptide(L)'
;MSTSLWRTAFGAILGCALCVLVAPTAAAAPDPCSASGFAAVASGVLNSASGYLDGHPDANNVLTAAAGQTPADARASVRGYFLGHPGEALDLKGIAQPLLDLRGRCNTSVSPDQLAALFDALSG
;
A
#
# COMPACT_ATOMS: atom_id res chain seq x y z
N MET A 1 -32.60 -40.23 7.41
CA MET A 1 -32.83 -41.44 6.60
C MET A 1 -33.58 -41.05 5.34
N SER A 2 -32.87 -40.90 4.22
CA SER A 2 -33.30 -41.43 2.92
C SER A 2 -32.18 -41.21 1.92
N THR A 3 -31.69 -42.34 1.44
CA THR A 3 -30.63 -42.58 0.47
C THR A 3 -31.00 -42.11 -0.93
N SER A 4 -30.01 -41.66 -1.71
CA SER A 4 -29.88 -42.05 -3.13
C SER A 4 -28.46 -41.77 -3.62
N LEU A 5 -27.60 -42.77 -3.43
CA LEU A 5 -26.43 -42.98 -4.28
C LEU A 5 -26.92 -43.29 -5.70
N TRP A 6 -26.52 -42.48 -6.68
CA TRP A 6 -26.48 -42.97 -8.07
C TRP A 6 -25.03 -43.09 -8.51
N ARG A 7 -24.56 -44.33 -8.43
CA ARG A 7 -23.43 -44.85 -9.19
C ARG A 7 -23.90 -45.01 -10.63
N THR A 8 -23.19 -44.47 -11.61
CA THR A 8 -22.66 -45.23 -12.77
C THR A 8 -21.89 -44.32 -13.72
N ALA A 9 -20.72 -44.84 -14.12
CA ALA A 9 -19.77 -44.31 -15.06
C ALA A 9 -20.16 -44.58 -16.53
N PHE A 10 -19.31 -44.08 -17.44
CA PHE A 10 -19.18 -44.35 -18.87
C PHE A 10 -19.94 -43.46 -19.86
N GLY A 11 -19.17 -42.57 -20.48
CA GLY A 11 -19.51 -41.87 -21.71
C GLY A 11 -18.24 -41.28 -22.30
N ALA A 12 -17.45 -42.11 -22.99
CA ALA A 12 -16.36 -41.64 -23.82
C ALA A 12 -16.93 -40.84 -25.00
N ILE A 13 -16.91 -39.51 -24.88
CA ILE A 13 -17.17 -38.61 -26.02
C ILE A 13 -15.82 -38.25 -26.60
N LEU A 14 -15.49 -38.97 -27.67
CA LEU A 14 -14.42 -38.65 -28.60
C LEU A 14 -14.85 -37.36 -29.35
N GLY A 15 -14.36 -36.20 -28.96
CA GLY A 15 -14.64 -34.97 -29.69
C GLY A 15 -14.38 -33.67 -28.93
N CYS A 16 -13.41 -32.91 -29.45
CA CYS A 16 -13.21 -31.47 -29.27
C CYS A 16 -12.69 -30.94 -27.92
N ALA A 17 -11.91 -29.85 -28.10
CA ALA A 17 -11.32 -28.96 -27.12
C ALA A 17 -10.06 -29.49 -26.42
N LEU A 18 -8.93 -28.94 -26.87
CA LEU A 18 -7.78 -28.66 -26.01
C LEU A 18 -8.29 -27.82 -24.82
N CYS A 19 -8.81 -28.48 -23.79
CA CYS A 19 -8.94 -27.87 -22.47
C CYS A 19 -7.51 -27.73 -21.95
N VAL A 20 -6.85 -26.63 -22.32
CA VAL A 20 -5.83 -26.06 -21.45
C VAL A 20 -6.57 -25.78 -20.16
N LEU A 21 -6.44 -26.70 -19.21
CA LEU A 21 -6.74 -26.46 -17.82
C LEU A 21 -5.77 -25.36 -17.40
N VAL A 22 -6.16 -24.11 -17.61
CA VAL A 22 -5.62 -22.99 -16.87
C VAL A 22 -6.13 -23.23 -15.46
N ALA A 23 -5.45 -24.10 -14.72
CA ALA A 23 -5.55 -24.09 -13.28
C ALA A 23 -5.35 -22.62 -12.88
N PRO A 24 -6.17 -22.06 -11.97
CA PRO A 24 -5.85 -20.78 -11.41
C PRO A 24 -4.45 -21.00 -10.83
N THR A 25 -3.43 -20.41 -11.47
CA THR A 25 -2.17 -20.23 -10.79
C THR A 25 -2.61 -19.45 -9.56
N ALA A 26 -2.52 -20.09 -8.40
CA ALA A 26 -2.62 -19.38 -7.15
C ALA A 26 -1.45 -18.39 -7.19
N ALA A 27 -1.70 -17.23 -7.81
CA ALA A 27 -0.81 -16.10 -7.74
C ALA A 27 -0.77 -15.81 -6.25
N ALA A 28 0.31 -16.25 -5.60
CA ALA A 28 0.56 -15.88 -4.23
C ALA A 28 0.37 -14.36 -4.17
N ALA A 29 -0.54 -13.89 -3.32
CA ALA A 29 -0.71 -12.47 -3.12
C ALA A 29 0.69 -11.88 -2.89
N PRO A 30 1.03 -10.75 -3.53
CA PRO A 30 2.38 -10.18 -3.43
C PRO A 30 2.80 -10.11 -1.97
N ASP A 31 4.00 -10.62 -1.66
CA ASP A 31 4.51 -10.58 -0.30
C ASP A 31 4.53 -9.11 0.15
N PRO A 32 3.77 -8.72 1.19
CA PRO A 32 3.70 -7.31 1.61
C PRO A 32 5.06 -6.79 2.07
N CYS A 33 5.97 -7.67 2.48
CA CYS A 33 7.34 -7.34 2.89
C CYS A 33 8.32 -7.26 1.71
N SER A 34 7.91 -7.66 0.50
CA SER A 34 8.72 -7.42 -0.71
C SER A 34 8.70 -5.94 -1.11
N ALA A 35 9.68 -5.52 -1.91
CA ALA A 35 9.73 -4.15 -2.42
C ALA A 35 8.46 -3.75 -3.20
N SER A 36 7.90 -4.66 -4.00
CA SER A 36 6.65 -4.43 -4.73
C SER A 36 5.43 -4.37 -3.81
N GLY A 37 5.41 -5.20 -2.75
CA GLY A 37 4.38 -5.14 -1.70
C GLY A 37 4.41 -3.81 -0.95
N PHE A 38 5.58 -3.36 -0.50
CA PHE A 38 5.77 -2.06 0.14
C PHE A 38 5.33 -0.91 -0.76
N ALA A 39 5.76 -0.91 -2.03
CA ALA A 39 5.39 0.13 -2.99
C ALA A 39 3.88 0.19 -3.24
N ALA A 40 3.19 -0.96 -3.28
CA ALA A 40 1.74 -1.01 -3.42
C ALA A 40 1.02 -0.37 -2.21
N VAL A 41 1.46 -0.69 -0.98
CA VAL A 41 0.91 -0.08 0.25
C VAL A 41 1.19 1.42 0.29
N ALA A 42 2.43 1.82 0.00
CA ALA A 42 2.83 3.22 -0.03
C ALA A 42 1.99 4.03 -1.04
N SER A 43 1.75 3.48 -2.24
CA SER A 43 0.93 4.11 -3.27
C SER A 43 -0.51 4.34 -2.81
N GLY A 44 -1.11 3.36 -2.11
CA GLY A 44 -2.46 3.50 -1.55
C GLY A 44 -2.54 4.56 -0.45
N VAL A 45 -1.55 4.60 0.44
CA VAL A 45 -1.43 5.64 1.48
C VAL A 45 -1.27 7.03 0.85
N LEU A 46 -0.40 7.17 -0.14
CA LEU A 46 -0.17 8.43 -0.85
C LEU A 46 -1.44 8.90 -1.58
N ASN A 47 -2.16 8.01 -2.26
CA ASN A 47 -3.43 8.36 -2.90
C ASN A 47 -4.47 8.86 -1.88
N SER A 48 -4.54 8.21 -0.73
CA SER A 48 -5.45 8.61 0.35
C SER A 48 -5.05 9.96 0.97
N ALA A 49 -3.75 10.18 1.15
CA ALA A 49 -3.21 11.45 1.59
C ALA A 49 -3.50 12.57 0.59
N SER A 50 -3.36 12.32 -0.72
CA SER A 50 -3.71 13.30 -1.76
C SER A 50 -5.16 13.75 -1.67
N GLY A 51 -6.10 12.81 -1.55
CA GLY A 51 -7.52 13.14 -1.40
C GLY A 51 -7.82 13.90 -0.11
N TYR A 52 -7.15 13.54 1.00
CA TYR A 52 -7.26 14.27 2.26
C TYR A 52 -6.74 15.71 2.13
N LEU A 53 -5.56 15.90 1.56
CA LEU A 53 -4.91 17.20 1.45
C LEU A 53 -5.63 18.16 0.49
N ASP A 54 -6.28 17.63 -0.56
CA ASP A 54 -7.16 18.43 -1.43
C ASP A 54 -8.34 19.05 -0.65
N GLY A 55 -8.87 18.32 0.34
CA GLY A 55 -9.89 18.82 1.26
C GLY A 55 -9.36 19.67 2.42
N HIS A 56 -8.04 19.74 2.63
CA HIS A 56 -7.39 20.44 3.75
C HIS A 56 -6.29 21.39 3.23
N PRO A 57 -6.68 22.53 2.63
CA PRO A 57 -5.74 23.43 1.96
C PRO A 57 -4.67 24.00 2.90
N ASP A 58 -5.01 24.26 4.18
CA ASP A 58 -4.03 24.76 5.15
C ASP A 58 -2.94 23.73 5.47
N ALA A 59 -3.32 22.47 5.72
CA ALA A 59 -2.38 21.37 5.91
C ALA A 59 -1.52 21.15 4.67
N ASN A 60 -2.15 21.19 3.48
CA ASN A 60 -1.45 21.04 2.20
C ASN A 60 -0.40 22.15 1.99
N ASN A 61 -0.75 23.40 2.31
CA ASN A 61 0.15 24.55 2.20
C ASN A 61 1.34 24.41 3.15
N VAL A 62 1.10 24.03 4.40
CA VAL A 62 2.18 23.84 5.39
C VAL A 62 3.13 22.71 4.97
N LEU A 63 2.60 21.57 4.53
CA LEU A 63 3.42 20.45 4.08
C LEU A 63 4.19 20.78 2.79
N THR A 64 3.59 21.51 1.86
CA THR A 64 4.24 21.98 0.63
C THR A 64 5.37 22.96 0.95
N ALA A 65 5.13 23.94 1.81
CA ALA A 65 6.15 24.89 2.24
C ALA A 65 7.33 24.19 2.96
N ALA A 66 7.03 23.17 3.77
CA ALA A 66 8.04 22.39 4.48
C ALA A 66 8.99 21.64 3.54
N ALA A 67 8.58 21.31 2.31
CA ALA A 67 9.44 20.63 1.33
C ALA A 67 10.66 21.45 0.90
N GLY A 68 10.57 22.79 0.96
CA GLY A 68 11.69 23.69 0.64
C GLY A 68 12.55 24.08 1.84
N GLN A 69 12.23 23.60 3.04
CA GLN A 69 12.88 23.99 4.29
C GLN A 69 14.03 23.06 4.66
N THR A 70 14.88 23.50 5.57
CA THR A 70 15.84 22.59 6.21
C THR A 70 15.07 21.51 6.98
N PRO A 71 15.64 20.30 7.18
CA PRO A 71 14.96 19.25 7.92
C PRO A 71 14.55 19.66 9.35
N ALA A 72 15.30 20.57 9.98
CA ALA A 72 14.95 21.08 11.30
C ALA A 72 13.72 22.01 11.24
N ASP A 73 13.73 22.96 10.31
CA ASP A 73 12.65 23.93 10.13
C ASP A 73 11.36 23.25 9.65
N ALA A 74 11.47 22.29 8.73
CA ALA A 74 10.34 21.50 8.25
C ALA A 74 9.62 20.80 9.41
N ARG A 75 10.37 20.13 10.29
CA ARG A 75 9.81 19.45 11.47
C ARG A 75 9.17 20.44 12.45
N ALA A 76 9.79 21.60 12.64
CA ALA A 76 9.23 22.64 13.51
C ALA A 76 7.93 23.22 12.95
N SER A 77 7.89 23.57 11.66
CA SER A 77 6.71 24.11 10.95
C SER A 77 5.54 23.13 11.00
N VAL A 78 5.78 21.87 10.61
CA VAL A 78 4.76 20.82 10.61
C VAL A 78 4.23 20.57 12.03
N ARG A 79 5.13 20.46 13.03
CA ARG A 79 4.71 20.28 14.42
C ARG A 79 3.92 21.47 14.93
N GLY A 80 4.35 22.69 14.63
CA GLY A 80 3.67 23.92 15.05
C GLY A 80 2.23 23.97 14.55
N TYR A 81 2.01 23.64 13.27
CA TYR A 81 0.67 23.54 12.68
C TYR A 81 -0.19 22.47 13.37
N PHE A 82 0.29 21.24 13.46
CA PHE A 82 -0.50 20.13 14.00
C PHE A 82 -0.75 20.20 15.52
N LEU A 83 -0.03 21.05 16.26
CA LEU A 83 -0.39 21.37 17.65
C LEU A 83 -1.72 22.14 17.75
N GLY A 84 -2.02 22.99 16.76
CA GLY A 84 -3.31 23.68 16.64
C GLY A 84 -4.39 22.84 15.95
N HIS A 85 -3.99 21.81 15.20
CA HIS A 85 -4.87 20.94 14.43
C HIS A 85 -4.71 19.45 14.81
N PRO A 86 -5.01 19.06 16.06
CA PRO A 86 -4.79 17.69 16.52
C PRO A 86 -5.70 16.67 15.81
N GLY A 87 -6.89 17.08 15.35
CA GLY A 87 -7.78 16.22 14.54
C GLY A 87 -7.12 15.82 13.22
N GLU A 88 -6.60 16.81 12.48
CA GLU A 88 -5.92 16.58 11.22
C GLU A 88 -4.65 15.72 11.37
N ALA A 89 -3.95 15.87 12.51
CA ALA A 89 -2.82 15.02 12.85
C ALA A 89 -3.23 13.56 13.04
N LEU A 90 -4.39 13.32 13.68
CA LEU A 90 -4.93 11.97 13.86
C LEU A 90 -5.39 11.38 12.54
N ASP A 91 -6.01 12.16 11.66
CA ASP A 91 -6.47 11.72 10.35
C ASP A 91 -5.29 11.30 9.46
N LEU A 92 -4.26 12.14 9.35
CA LEU A 92 -3.03 11.80 8.61
C LEU A 92 -2.31 10.60 9.21
N LYS A 93 -2.28 10.48 10.55
CA LYS A 93 -1.75 9.28 11.21
C LYS A 93 -2.57 8.04 10.87
N GLY A 94 -3.89 8.18 10.77
CA GLY A 94 -4.83 7.17 10.31
C GLY A 94 -4.51 6.70 8.89
N ILE A 95 -4.34 7.66 7.97
CA ILE A 95 -3.94 7.41 6.58
C ILE A 95 -2.60 6.68 6.50
N ALA A 96 -1.65 7.01 7.36
CA ALA A 96 -0.33 6.37 7.41
C ALA A 96 -0.30 5.00 8.14
N GLN A 97 -1.38 4.58 8.82
CA GLN A 97 -1.40 3.32 9.58
C GLN A 97 -0.94 2.10 8.78
N PRO A 98 -1.36 1.87 7.52
CA PRO A 98 -0.95 0.69 6.77
C PRO A 98 0.57 0.55 6.63
N LEU A 99 1.29 1.67 6.47
CA LEU A 99 2.76 1.67 6.42
C LEU A 99 3.39 1.44 7.79
N LEU A 100 2.79 1.98 8.86
CA LEU A 100 3.26 1.78 10.23
C LEU A 100 3.13 0.31 10.65
N ASP A 101 1.99 -0.31 10.30
CA ASP A 101 1.74 -1.73 10.53
C ASP A 101 2.71 -2.59 9.72
N LEU A 102 2.96 -2.23 8.46
CA LEU A 102 3.89 -2.94 7.60
C LEU A 102 5.31 -2.93 8.18
N ARG A 103 5.76 -1.78 8.67
CA ARG A 103 7.08 -1.64 9.33
C ARG A 103 7.19 -2.55 10.57
N GLY A 104 6.13 -2.65 11.37
CA GLY A 104 6.10 -3.54 12.54
C GLY A 104 6.10 -5.02 12.17
N ARG A 105 5.47 -5.39 11.05
CA ARG A 105 5.33 -6.79 10.60
C ARG A 105 6.54 -7.31 9.84
N CYS A 106 7.18 -6.46 9.04
CA CYS A 106 8.19 -6.89 8.07
C CYS A 106 9.63 -6.65 8.54
N ASN A 107 9.85 -6.01 9.71
CA ASN A 107 11.18 -5.61 10.22
C ASN A 107 12.04 -4.93 9.13
N THR A 108 11.38 -4.27 8.18
CA THR A 108 11.92 -4.07 6.84
C THR A 108 12.87 -2.90 6.82
N SER A 109 14.09 -3.17 6.34
CA SER A 109 15.13 -2.19 6.04
C SER A 109 14.66 -1.13 5.04
N VAL A 110 13.68 -1.47 4.20
CA VAL A 110 13.13 -0.59 3.14
C VAL A 110 12.22 0.48 3.76
N SER A 111 12.79 1.65 4.01
CA SER A 111 12.07 2.86 4.40
C SER A 111 11.83 3.77 3.18
N PRO A 112 10.91 4.74 3.27
CA PRO A 112 10.76 5.78 2.24
C PRO A 112 12.08 6.50 1.93
N ASP A 113 12.89 6.79 2.96
CA ASP A 113 14.21 7.41 2.79
C ASP A 113 15.19 6.51 2.02
N GLN A 114 15.17 5.20 2.29
CA GLN A 114 16.07 4.25 1.61
C GLN A 114 15.67 4.08 0.14
N LEU A 115 14.38 4.09 -0.17
CA LEU A 115 13.88 4.11 -1.54
C LEU A 115 14.25 5.40 -2.25
N ALA A 116 14.10 6.56 -1.60
CA ALA A 116 14.50 7.85 -2.15
C ALA A 116 16.00 7.89 -2.47
N ALA A 117 16.84 7.44 -1.54
CA ALA A 117 18.29 7.33 -1.74
C ALA A 117 18.66 6.37 -2.88
N LEU A 118 17.90 5.28 -3.05
CA LEU A 118 18.09 4.36 -4.18
C LEU A 118 17.76 5.03 -5.51
N PHE A 119 16.65 5.77 -5.59
CA PHE A 119 16.28 6.50 -6.80
C PHE A 119 17.29 7.58 -7.16
N ASP A 120 17.79 8.32 -6.16
CA ASP A 120 18.86 9.32 -6.34
C ASP A 120 20.12 8.66 -6.93
N ALA A 121 20.55 7.53 -6.36
CA ALA A 121 21.71 6.77 -6.83
C ALA A 121 21.55 6.19 -8.24
N LEU A 122 20.32 5.92 -8.71
CA LEU A 122 20.04 5.47 -10.08
C LEU A 122 19.95 6.61 -11.09
N SER A 123 19.77 7.85 -10.62
CA SER A 123 19.60 9.04 -11.45
C SER A 123 20.90 9.82 -11.70
N GLY A 124 21.98 9.48 -10.99
CA GLY A 124 23.34 10.00 -11.19
C GLY A 124 24.17 9.13 -12.13
#